data_AF-A0A926VI09-F1
#
_entry.id   AF-A0A926VI09-F1
#
_cell.length_a   1.000
_cell.length_b   1.000
_cell.length_c   1.000
_cell.angle_alpha   90.00
_cell.angle_beta   90.00
_cell.angle_gamma   90.00
#
_symmetry.space_group_name_H-M   'P 1'
#
loop_
_entity.id
_entity.type
_entity.pdbx_description
1 polymer ?
#
loop_
_entity_poly.entity_id
_entity_poly.type
_entity_poly.pdbx_seq_one_letter_code
_entity_poly.pdbx_strand_id
1 'polypeptide(L)' 'MLKSFQTKLNLNNQQRSLAAKHAGVARHAWNWGLEICLKALSANKKLPTAID' A
#
# COMPACT_ATOMS: atom_id res chain seq x y z
N MET A 1 -0.85 31.81 16.48
CA MET A 1 -0.35 30.97 15.36
C MET A 1 -0.18 29.55 15.89
N LEU A 2 -1.01 28.58 15.47
CA LEU A 2 -0.86 27.18 15.85
C LEU A 2 0.35 26.60 15.11
N LYS A 3 1.37 26.10 15.81
CA LYS A 3 2.44 25.30 15.20
C LYS A 3 1.90 23.88 14.98
N SER A 4 2.26 23.26 13.86
CA SER A 4 1.94 21.85 13.63
C SER A 4 2.65 20.98 14.69
N PHE A 5 1.93 20.02 15.25
CA PHE A 5 2.50 19.02 16.15
C PHE A 5 3.13 17.92 15.30
N GLN A 6 4.43 17.68 15.50
CA GLN A 6 5.08 16.52 14.91
C GLN A 6 4.84 15.30 15.79
N THR A 7 3.93 14.42 15.37
CA THR A 7 3.65 13.17 16.06
C THR A 7 4.53 12.05 15.50
N LYS A 8 5.16 11.26 16.38
CA LYS A 8 5.94 10.08 16.02
C LYS A 8 5.39 8.84 16.71
N LEU A 9 5.30 7.74 15.98
CA LEU A 9 4.99 6.43 16.56
C LEU A 9 6.18 5.90 17.35
N ASN A 10 5.99 5.70 18.65
CA ASN A 10 6.95 4.99 19.50
C ASN A 10 6.49 3.54 19.69
N LEU A 11 6.89 2.66 18.77
CA LEU A 11 6.48 1.26 18.76
C LEU A 11 7.42 0.38 19.59
N ASN A 12 6.85 -0.56 20.34
CA ASN A 12 7.60 -1.65 20.96
C ASN A 12 8.01 -2.72 19.93
N ASN A 13 8.81 -3.71 20.35
CA ASN A 13 9.36 -4.74 19.46
C ASN A 13 8.28 -5.57 18.74
N GLN A 14 7.19 -5.90 19.43
CA GLN A 14 6.08 -6.65 18.84
C GLN A 14 5.35 -5.80 17.79
N GLN A 15 5.05 -4.54 18.11
CA GLN A 15 4.38 -3.61 17.20
C GLN A 15 5.21 -3.29 15.96
N ARG A 16 6.54 -3.15 16.09
CA ARG A 16 7.45 -2.99 14.94
C ARG A 16 7.38 -4.18 13.99
N SER A 17 7.39 -5.39 14.55
CA SER A 17 7.28 -6.62 13.77
C SER A 17 5.95 -6.72 13.04
N LEU A 18 4.85 -6.35 13.71
CA LEU A 18 3.53 -6.29 13.08
C LEU A 18 3.48 -5.25 11.96
N ALA A 19 3.97 -4.03 12.21
CA ALA A 19 4.02 -2.96 11.22
C ALA A 19 4.82 -3.38 9.96
N ALA A 20 5.96 -4.03 10.14
CA ALA A 20 6.77 -4.54 9.03
C ALA A 20 6.04 -5.63 8.21
N LYS A 21 5.36 -6.56 8.88
CA LYS A 21 4.55 -7.59 8.20
C LYS A 21 3.42 -6.95 7.38
N HIS A 22 2.67 -6.02 7.96
CA HIS A 22 1.61 -5.31 7.26
C HIS A 22 2.14 -4.50 6.06
N ALA A 23 3.25 -3.79 6.23
CA ALA A 23 3.88 -3.05 5.14
C ALA A 23 4.31 -3.97 3.99
N GLY A 24 4.84 -5.15 4.30
CA GLY A 24 5.20 -6.16 3.31
C GLY A 24 3.99 -6.67 2.51
N VAL A 25 2.91 -7.04 3.20
CA VAL A 25 1.67 -7.52 2.56
C VAL A 25 1.04 -6.44 1.70
N ALA A 26 0.95 -5.21 2.21
CA ALA A 26 0.38 -4.08 1.46
C ALA A 26 1.19 -3.78 0.18
N ARG A 27 2.53 -3.78 0.28
CA ARG A 27 3.40 -3.56 -0.88
C ARG A 27 3.25 -4.66 -1.93
N HIS A 28 3.18 -5.92 -1.50
CA HIS A 28 2.97 -7.04 -2.39
C HIS A 28 1.63 -6.94 -3.14
N ALA A 29 0.53 -6.71 -2.41
CA ALA A 29 -0.80 -6.57 -2.99
C ALA A 29 -0.87 -5.42 -4.02
N TRP A 30 -0.27 -4.27 -3.68
CA TRP A 30 -0.20 -3.13 -4.59
C TRP A 30 0.56 -3.46 -5.88
N ASN A 31 1.76 -4.02 -5.75
CA ASN A 31 2.60 -4.34 -6.91
C ASN A 31 1.91 -5.35 -7.84
N TRP A 32 1.27 -6.36 -7.27
CA TRP A 32 0.51 -7.35 -8.03
C TRP A 32 -0.66 -6.71 -8.80
N GLY A 33 -1.47 -5.87 -8.13
CA GLY A 33 -2.57 -5.15 -8.79
C GLY A 33 -2.07 -4.21 -9.90
N LEU A 34 -0.96 -3.51 -9.66
CA LEU A 34 -0.34 -2.64 -10.67
C LEU A 34 0.11 -3.44 -11.90
N GLU A 35 0.74 -4.60 -11.70
CA GLU A 35 1.16 -5.47 -12.80
C GLU A 35 -0.03 -5.91 -13.67
N ILE A 36 -1.15 -6.26 -13.04
CA ILE A 36 -2.39 -6.61 -13.75
C ILE A 36 -2.88 -5.42 -14.58
N CYS A 37 -2.94 -4.22 -13.99
CA CYS A 37 -3.34 -3.01 -14.71
C CYS A 37 -2.41 -2.71 -15.90
N LEU A 38 -1.10 -2.84 -15.72
CA LEU A 38 -0.12 -2.63 -16.80
C LEU A 38 -0.31 -3.66 -17.92
N LYS A 39 -0.57 -4.92 -17.59
CA LYS A 39 -0.90 -5.96 -18.58
C LYS A 39 -2.18 -5.62 -19.35
N ALA A 40 -3.25 -5.22 -18.65
CA ALA A 40 -4.50 -4.81 -19.29
C ALA A 40 -4.30 -3.60 -20.22
N LEU A 41 -3.53 -2.60 -19.78
CA LEU A 41 -3.20 -1.43 -20.58
C LEU A 41 -2.40 -1.81 -21.84
N SER A 42 -1.38 -2.66 -21.71
CA SER A 42 -0.57 -3.14 -22.85
C SER A 42 -1.39 -3.91 -23.88
N ALA A 43 -2.44 -4.59 -23.44
CA ALA A 43 -3.38 -5.31 -24.30
C ALA A 43 -4.56 -4.44 -24.77
N ASN A 44 -4.56 -3.13 -24.47
CA ASN A 44 -5.61 -2.18 -24.77
C ASN A 44 -7.01 -2.62 -24.27
N LYS A 45 -7.05 -3.32 -23.13
CA LYS A 45 -8.26 -3.83 -22.46
C LYS A 45 -8.74 -2.86 -21.38
N LYS A 46 -10.01 -3.01 -20.96
CA LYS A 46 -10.57 -2.31 -19.79
C LYS A 46 -9.71 -2.61 -18.56
N LEU A 47 -9.35 -1.57 -17.82
CA LEU A 47 -8.65 -1.72 -16.54
C LEU A 47 -9.59 -2.33 -15.50
N PRO A 48 -9.11 -3.30 -14.69
CA PRO A 48 -9.90 -3.84 -13.60
C PRO A 48 -10.11 -2.77 -12.52
N THR A 49 -11.33 -2.68 -12.00
CA THR A 49 -11.70 -1.78 -10.92
C THR A 49 -12.23 -2.57 -9.74
N ALA A 50 -12.16 -2.02 -8.53
CA ALA A 50 -12.67 -2.70 -7.33
C ALA A 50 -14.19 -2.90 -7.35
N ILE A 51 -14.87 -2.16 -8.23
CA ILE A 51 -16.30 -2.23 -8.49
C ILE A 51 -16.38 -2.59 -9.98
N ASP A 52 -16.72 -3.84 -10.28
CA ASP A 52 -17.20 -4.26 -11.60
C ASP A 52 -18.69 -4.60 -11.46
#